data_AF-A0A3D1Z2E2-F1
#
_entry.id   AF-A0A3D1Z2E2-F1
#
_cell.length_a   1.000
_cell.length_b   1.000
_cell.length_c   1.000
_cell.angle_alpha   90.00
_cell.angle_beta   90.00
_cell.angle_gamma   90.00
#
_symmetry.space_group_name_H-M   'P 1'
#
loop_
_entity.id
_entity.type
_entity.pdbx_description
1 polymer ?
#
loop_
_entity_poly.entity_id
_entity_poly.type
_entity_poly.pdbx_seq_one_letter_code
_entity_poly.pdbx_strand_id
1 'polypeptide(L)'
;MEYTEQDRDAIYHLWMSQKAKRHLTQMDMAKRLGMTISEFSEVIRGKGEISKSFVSRFFQQLDIEPHTILPSLKNQIAPENAVVYLQNRISIDGEIQNVQIDGNQVIIDYCCKVAKVN
;
A
#
# COMPACT_ATOMS: atom_id res chain seq x y z
N MET A 1 -5.53 15.78 9.09
CA MET A 1 -5.46 14.40 8.59
C MET A 1 -6.17 14.35 7.25
N GLU A 2 -5.61 13.66 6.27
CA GLU A 2 -6.17 13.62 4.91
C GLU A 2 -7.43 12.76 4.79
N TYR A 3 -7.64 11.86 5.76
CA TYR A 3 -8.84 11.02 5.88
C TYR A 3 -9.64 11.40 7.13
N THR A 4 -10.96 11.35 7.00
CA THR A 4 -11.94 11.71 8.03
C THR A 4 -12.28 10.52 8.93
N GLU A 5 -12.97 10.76 10.04
CA GLU A 5 -13.54 9.69 10.87
C GLU A 5 -14.56 8.84 10.10
N GLN A 6 -15.33 9.45 9.19
CA GLN A 6 -16.26 8.72 8.33
C GLN A 6 -15.53 7.75 7.37
N ASP A 7 -14.33 8.11 6.90
CA ASP A 7 -13.50 7.20 6.10
C ASP A 7 -12.99 6.03 6.95
N ARG A 8 -12.63 6.28 8.22
CA ARG A 8 -12.21 5.23 9.16
C ARG A 8 -13.33 4.20 9.35
N ASP A 9 -14.54 4.66 9.61
CA ASP A 9 -15.70 3.80 9.78
C ASP A 9 -16.00 3.02 8.49
N ALA A 10 -15.92 3.68 7.32
CA ALA A 10 -16.12 3.03 6.03
C ALA A 10 -15.08 1.92 5.77
N ILE A 11 -13.81 2.14 6.08
CA ILE A 11 -12.74 1.14 5.96
C ILE A 11 -12.98 -0.03 6.92
N TYR A 12 -13.36 0.26 8.17
CA TYR A 12 -13.65 -0.79 9.16
C TYR A 12 -14.81 -1.68 8.69
N HIS A 13 -15.92 -1.07 8.29
CA HIS A 13 -17.09 -1.81 7.80
C HIS A 13 -16.79 -2.61 6.53
N LEU A 14 -16.06 -2.02 5.59
CA LEU A 14 -15.60 -2.71 4.39
C LEU A 14 -14.75 -3.92 4.76
N TRP A 15 -13.75 -3.74 5.62
CA TRP A 15 -12.89 -4.83 6.06
C TRP A 15 -13.70 -5.95 6.69
N MET A 16 -14.59 -5.64 7.64
CA MET A 16 -15.40 -6.66 8.32
C MET A 16 -16.29 -7.44 7.34
N SER A 17 -16.85 -6.76 6.32
CA SER A 17 -17.63 -7.42 5.26
C SER A 17 -16.75 -8.33 4.40
N GLN A 18 -15.59 -7.85 3.95
CA GLN A 18 -14.69 -8.59 3.07
C GLN A 18 -14.00 -9.76 3.79
N LYS A 19 -13.66 -9.59 5.08
CA LYS A 19 -13.11 -10.64 5.94
C LYS A 19 -14.02 -11.87 5.95
N ALA A 20 -15.33 -11.65 6.13
CA ALA A 20 -16.32 -12.73 6.12
C ALA A 20 -16.51 -13.32 4.71
N LYS A 21 -16.67 -12.47 3.69
CA LYS A 21 -16.94 -12.89 2.30
C LYS A 21 -15.78 -13.66 1.65
N ARG A 22 -14.54 -13.22 1.88
CA ARG A 22 -13.33 -13.80 1.26
C ARG A 22 -12.64 -14.84 2.15
N HIS A 23 -13.20 -15.16 3.32
CA HIS A 23 -12.58 -16.03 4.33
C HIS A 23 -11.14 -15.63 4.68
N LEU A 24 -10.85 -14.33 4.69
CA LEU A 24 -9.52 -13.79 4.99
C LEU A 24 -9.35 -13.60 6.50
N THR A 25 -8.14 -13.88 7.02
CA THR A 25 -7.80 -13.49 8.39
C THR A 25 -7.15 -12.10 8.42
N GLN A 26 -7.10 -11.48 9.60
CA GLN A 26 -6.32 -10.25 9.79
C GLN A 26 -4.83 -10.48 9.52
N MET A 27 -4.33 -11.69 9.81
CA MET A 27 -2.94 -12.04 9.54
C MET A 27 -2.65 -12.11 8.04
N ASP A 28 -3.55 -12.71 7.25
CA ASP A 28 -3.37 -12.81 5.79
C ASP A 28 -3.33 -11.42 5.17
N MET A 29 -4.23 -10.54 5.59
CA MET A 29 -4.28 -9.16 5.09
C MET A 29 -3.06 -8.36 5.51
N ALA A 30 -2.64 -8.45 6.78
CA ALA A 30 -1.43 -7.78 7.26
C ALA A 30 -0.19 -8.22 6.47
N LYS A 31 -0.03 -9.53 6.22
CA LYS A 31 1.05 -10.08 5.39
C LYS A 31 1.03 -9.53 3.96
N ARG A 32 -0.15 -9.50 3.32
CA ARG A 32 -0.32 -8.94 1.96
C ARG A 32 0.02 -7.46 1.87
N LEU A 33 -0.20 -6.72 2.96
CA LEU A 33 0.11 -5.28 3.06
C LEU A 33 1.56 -5.00 3.48
N GLY A 34 2.33 -6.03 3.84
CA GLY A 34 3.70 -5.89 4.30
C GLY A 34 3.80 -5.23 5.69
N MET A 35 2.82 -5.47 6.56
CA MET A 35 2.79 -4.93 7.93
C MET A 35 2.51 -6.02 8.97
N THR A 36 2.73 -5.71 10.24
CA THR A 36 2.41 -6.60 11.35
C THR A 36 0.90 -6.67 11.60
N ILE A 37 0.45 -7.76 12.24
CA ILE A 37 -0.96 -7.94 12.61
C ILE A 37 -1.42 -6.84 13.57
N SER A 38 -0.52 -6.39 14.47
CA SER A 38 -0.80 -5.32 15.43
C SER A 38 -1.03 -3.99 14.74
N GLU A 39 -0.12 -3.59 13.84
CA GLU A 39 -0.25 -2.35 13.04
C GLU A 39 -1.55 -2.34 12.24
N PHE A 40 -1.85 -3.44 11.54
CA PHE A 40 -3.11 -3.56 10.80
C PHE A 40 -4.33 -3.43 11.72
N SER A 41 -4.29 -4.06 12.88
CA SER A 41 -5.40 -4.00 13.86
C SER A 41 -5.59 -2.60 14.42
N GLU A 42 -4.51 -1.88 14.72
CA GLU A 42 -4.58 -0.50 15.20
C GLU A 42 -5.17 0.43 14.14
N VAL A 43 -4.74 0.30 12.87
CA VAL A 43 -5.29 1.10 11.76
C VAL A 43 -6.78 0.82 11.57
N ILE A 44 -7.19 -0.45 11.48
CA ILE A 44 -8.59 -0.84 11.27
C ILE A 44 -9.49 -0.45 12.44
N ARG A 45 -8.99 -0.49 13.68
CA ARG A 45 -9.76 -0.09 14.88
C ARG A 45 -9.75 1.41 15.14
N GLY A 46 -9.18 2.21 14.24
CA GLY A 46 -9.16 3.67 14.33
C GLY A 46 -8.11 4.26 15.26
N LYS A 47 -7.20 3.46 15.81
CA LYS A 47 -6.12 3.91 16.69
C LYS A 47 -4.83 4.27 15.94
N GLY A 48 -4.61 3.66 14.77
CA GLY A 48 -3.48 3.92 13.89
C GLY A 48 -3.75 5.04 12.88
N GLU A 49 -2.68 5.60 12.32
CA GLU A 49 -2.78 6.57 11.23
C GLU A 49 -3.19 5.88 9.92
N ILE A 50 -4.14 6.47 9.19
CA ILE A 50 -4.46 6.04 7.83
C ILE A 50 -3.61 6.87 6.87
N SER A 51 -2.67 6.22 6.20
CA SER A 51 -1.86 6.84 5.16
C SER A 51 -2.41 6.55 3.76
N LYS A 52 -2.02 7.35 2.77
CA LYS A 52 -2.34 7.06 1.35
C LYS A 52 -1.84 5.70 0.91
N SER A 53 -0.64 5.31 1.34
CA SER A 53 -0.04 4.04 0.98
C SER A 53 -0.82 2.87 1.56
N PHE A 54 -1.33 2.99 2.79
CA PHE A 54 -2.25 2.02 3.37
C PHE A 54 -3.52 1.92 2.55
N VAL A 55 -4.21 3.05 2.28
CA VAL A 55 -5.46 3.06 1.51
C VAL A 55 -5.26 2.43 0.13
N SER A 56 -4.29 2.89 -0.64
CA SER A 56 -4.01 2.35 -1.97
C SER A 56 -3.79 0.83 -1.96
N ARG A 57 -2.91 0.32 -1.09
CA ARG A 57 -2.62 -1.11 -1.00
C ARG A 57 -3.81 -1.92 -0.47
N PHE A 58 -4.50 -1.42 0.55
CA PHE A 58 -5.66 -2.09 1.15
C PHE A 58 -6.78 -2.30 0.13
N PHE A 59 -7.11 -1.25 -0.62
CA PHE A 59 -8.13 -1.30 -1.65
C PHE A 59 -7.70 -2.16 -2.85
N GLN A 60 -6.42 -2.12 -3.23
CA GLN A 60 -5.85 -3.01 -4.25
C GLN A 60 -5.98 -4.50 -3.86
N GLN A 61 -5.72 -4.87 -2.60
CA GLN A 61 -5.86 -6.26 -2.13
C GLN A 61 -7.32 -6.75 -2.11
N LEU A 62 -8.28 -5.84 -2.16
CA LEU A 62 -9.70 -6.13 -2.17
C LEU A 62 -10.34 -5.98 -3.56
N ASP A 63 -9.59 -5.54 -4.56
CA ASP A 63 -10.08 -5.25 -5.91
C ASP A 63 -11.26 -4.25 -5.89
N ILE A 64 -11.17 -3.22 -5.04
CA ILE A 64 -12.23 -2.20 -4.86
C ILE A 64 -11.63 -0.81 -5.07
N GLU A 65 -12.36 0.05 -5.77
CA GLU A 65 -11.97 1.45 -5.97
C GLU A 65 -12.22 2.30 -4.71
N PRO A 66 -11.21 2.99 -4.15
CA PRO A 66 -11.35 3.79 -2.92
C PRO A 66 -12.46 4.84 -2.99
N HIS A 67 -12.63 5.49 -4.15
CA HIS A 67 -13.65 6.52 -4.39
C HIS A 67 -15.08 6.00 -4.23
N THR A 68 -15.31 4.69 -4.35
CA THR A 68 -16.65 4.10 -4.18
C THR A 68 -17.04 3.94 -2.71
N ILE A 69 -16.05 3.89 -1.80
CA ILE A 69 -16.24 3.59 -0.38
C ILE A 69 -15.98 4.83 0.48
N LEU A 70 -14.87 5.54 0.26
CA LEU A 70 -14.39 6.62 1.13
C LEU A 70 -15.14 7.95 0.87
N PRO A 71 -15.93 8.47 1.83
CA PRO A 71 -16.63 9.74 1.68
C PRO A 71 -15.74 10.94 1.34
N SER A 72 -14.53 11.03 1.89
CA SER A 72 -13.61 12.14 1.57
C SER A 72 -13.16 12.15 0.11
N LEU A 73 -13.11 10.97 -0.52
CA LEU A 73 -12.71 10.80 -1.91
C LEU A 73 -13.89 10.89 -2.90
N LYS A 74 -15.14 10.73 -2.43
CA LYS A 74 -16.36 10.88 -3.24
C LYS A 74 -16.58 12.31 -3.69
N ASN A 75 -16.25 13.28 -2.84
CA ASN A 75 -16.35 14.70 -3.16
C ASN A 75 -15.16 15.21 -4.01
N GLN A 76 -14.20 14.33 -4.35
CA GLN A 76 -13.05 14.63 -5.21
C GLN A 76 -13.22 14.12 -6.66
N ILE A 77 -14.45 13.83 -7.10
CA ILE A 77 -14.78 13.69 -8.53
C ILE A 77 -14.92 15.13 -9.07
N ALA A 78 -14.09 15.74 -9.92
CA ALA A 78 -12.86 15.41 -10.66
C ALA A 78 -12.05 16.72 -10.80
N PRO A 79 -10.75 16.67 -11.14
CA PRO A 79 -10.40 16.92 -12.53
C PRO A 79 -9.50 15.81 -13.08
N GLU A 80 -9.52 15.64 -14.40
CA GLU A 80 -8.77 14.68 -15.22
C GLU A 80 -7.23 14.65 -15.00
N ASN A 81 -6.69 15.38 -14.02
CA ASN A 81 -5.27 15.64 -13.80
C ASN A 81 -4.82 15.40 -12.33
N ALA A 82 -5.40 14.43 -11.63
CA ALA A 82 -4.90 14.04 -10.31
C ALA A 82 -3.54 13.32 -10.45
N VAL A 83 -2.44 14.06 -10.29
CA VAL A 83 -1.08 13.50 -10.34
C VAL A 83 -0.83 12.68 -9.07
N VAL A 84 -0.77 11.35 -9.23
CA VAL A 84 -0.41 10.42 -8.16
C VAL A 84 1.11 10.25 -8.14
N TYR A 85 1.75 10.64 -7.04
CA TYR A 85 3.18 10.42 -6.82
C TYR A 85 3.40 9.05 -6.18
N LEU A 86 4.04 8.14 -6.92
CA LEU A 86 4.42 6.82 -6.45
C LEU A 86 5.92 6.81 -6.09
N GLN A 87 6.28 6.19 -4.97
CA GLN A 87 7.67 5.99 -4.56
C GLN A 87 7.96 4.50 -4.43
N ASN A 88 8.94 4.01 -5.18
CA ASN A 88 9.50 2.68 -5.02
C ASN A 88 10.79 2.74 -4.19
N ARG A 89 10.94 1.84 -3.22
CA ARG A 89 12.17 1.67 -2.43
C ARG A 89 12.66 0.24 -2.61
N ILE A 90 13.89 0.09 -3.07
CA ILE A 90 14.52 -1.20 -3.39
C ILE A 90 15.79 -1.33 -2.56
N SER A 91 15.96 -2.47 -1.90
CA SER A 91 17.21 -2.82 -1.19
C SER A 91 17.96 -3.86 -2.02
N ILE A 92 19.25 -3.63 -2.24
CA ILE A 92 20.11 -4.47 -3.07
C ILE A 92 21.24 -5.01 -2.21
N ASP A 93 21.45 -6.33 -2.27
CA ASP A 93 22.58 -7.01 -1.61
C ASP A 93 23.83 -6.95 -2.50
N GLY A 94 24.38 -5.75 -2.62
CA GLY A 94 25.49 -5.42 -3.50
C GLY A 94 25.80 -3.93 -3.50
N GLU A 95 26.90 -3.54 -4.15
CA GLU A 95 27.27 -2.13 -4.29
C GLU A 95 26.67 -1.59 -5.59
N ILE A 96 25.75 -0.64 -5.48
CA ILE A 96 25.13 0.03 -6.63
C ILE A 96 26.21 0.82 -7.37
N GLN A 97 26.42 0.48 -8.64
CA GLN A 97 27.40 1.13 -9.51
C GLN A 97 26.76 2.25 -10.33
N ASN A 98 25.53 2.04 -10.79
CA ASN A 98 24.84 2.97 -11.66
C ASN A 98 23.31 2.82 -11.55
N VAL A 99 22.59 3.94 -11.69
CA VAL A 99 21.13 3.98 -11.76
C VAL A 99 20.74 4.85 -12.93
N GLN A 100 19.99 4.29 -13.87
CA GLN A 100 19.55 4.98 -15.08
C GLN A 100 18.06 4.74 -15.34
N ILE A 101 17.44 5.69 -16.04
CA ILE A 101 16.03 5.63 -16.43
C ILE A 101 15.98 5.47 -17.94
N ASP A 102 15.33 4.40 -18.40
CA ASP A 102 15.02 4.18 -19.81
C ASP A 102 13.51 4.07 -20.00
N GLY A 103 12.90 5.14 -20.52
CA GLY A 103 11.46 5.26 -20.66
C GLY A 103 10.72 5.07 -19.34
N ASN A 104 10.01 3.94 -19.23
CA ASN A 104 9.25 3.56 -18.02
C ASN A 104 9.99 2.57 -17.11
N GLN A 105 11.28 2.33 -17.33
CA GLN A 105 12.09 1.38 -16.56
C GLN A 105 13.17 2.09 -15.76
N VAL A 106 13.44 1.58 -14.56
CA VAL A 106 14.60 1.95 -13.75
C VAL A 106 15.58 0.79 -13.80
N ILE A 107 16.74 1.02 -14.41
CA ILE A 107 17.82 0.03 -14.52
C ILE A 107 18.83 0.35 -13.42
N ILE A 108 19.09 -0.63 -12.55
CA ILE A 108 20.03 -0.51 -11.44
C ILE A 108 21.15 -1.53 -11.65
N ASP A 109 22.34 -1.05 -11.98
CA ASP A 109 23.53 -1.87 -12.11
C ASP A 109 24.20 -1.99 -10.74
N TYR A 110 24.38 -3.22 -10.26
CA TYR A 110 25.01 -3.49 -8.97
C TYR A 110 25.98 -4.66 -9.08
N CYS A 111 27.06 -4.62 -8.29
CA CYS A 111 28.01 -5.71 -8.23
C CYS A 111 27.91 -6.44 -6.89
N CYS A 112 27.99 -7.76 -6.93
CA CYS A 112 28.13 -8.60 -5.74
C CYS A 112 29.49 -9.31 -5.83
N LYS A 113 30.27 -9.25 -4.74
CA LYS A 113 31.56 -9.95 -4.67
C LYS A 113 31.28 -11.43 -4.41
N VAL A 114 31.34 -12.24 -5.47
CA VAL A 114 31.26 -13.69 -5.35
C VAL A 114 32.57 -14.20 -4.75
N ALA A 115 32.54 -14.77 -3.55
CA ALA A 115 33.71 -15.41 -2.96
C ALA A 115 34.14 -16.59 -3.85
N LYS A 116 35.41 -16.62 -4.27
CA LYS A 116 35.98 -17.79 -4.95
C LYS A 116 35.96 -18.96 -3.97
N VAL A 117 35.22 -20.00 -4.32
CA VAL A 117 35.34 -21.31 -3.67
C VAL A 117 36.65 -21.92 -4.17
N ASN A 118 37.65 -22.02 -3.30
CA ASN A 118 38.88 -22.78 -3.53
C ASN A 118 38.64 -24.26 -3.25
#